data_AF-A0A968IWQ2-F1
#
_entry.id   AF-A0A968IWQ2-F1
#
_cell.length_a   1.000
_cell.length_b   1.000
_cell.length_c   1.000
_cell.angle_alpha   90.00
_cell.angle_beta   90.00
_cell.angle_gamma   90.00
#
_symmetry.space_group_name_H-M   'P 1'
#
loop_
_entity.id
_entity.type
_entity.pdbx_description
1 polymer ?
#
loop_
_entity_poly.entity_id
_entity_poly.type
_entity_poly.pdbx_seq_one_letter_code
_entity_poly.pdbx_strand_id
1 'polypeptide(L)'
;MDKKSALSRKPKPKNQNSHVDAFIDRGLSQGTEKKTTIDLDTEVSRVQLRLTRGKLHEIDQALNQRKVKVSRHVWLLEAIEEKLEKETSL
;
A
#
# COMPACT_ATOMS: atom_id res chain seq x y z
N MET A 1 -25.38 14.20 -66.05
CA MET A 1 -25.90 13.80 -64.72
C MET A 1 -24.82 12.98 -64.03
N ASP A 2 -24.10 13.65 -63.15
CA ASP A 2 -22.87 13.23 -62.50
C ASP A 2 -23.12 12.16 -61.43
N LYS A 3 -22.48 10.99 -61.58
CA LYS A 3 -22.48 9.93 -60.56
C LYS A 3 -21.43 10.27 -59.50
N LYS A 4 -21.84 10.90 -58.40
CA LYS A 4 -20.98 11.15 -57.24
C LYS A 4 -20.65 9.82 -56.54
N SER A 5 -19.37 9.44 -56.58
CA SER A 5 -18.79 8.32 -55.85
C SER A 5 -18.77 8.64 -54.35
N ALA A 6 -19.51 7.90 -53.54
CA ALA A 6 -19.44 7.98 -52.08
C ALA A 6 -18.31 7.07 -51.60
N LEU A 7 -17.16 7.67 -51.29
CA LEU A 7 -16.03 7.01 -50.62
C LEU A 7 -16.45 6.64 -49.18
N SER A 8 -16.98 5.44 -49.01
CA SER A 8 -17.24 4.86 -47.69
C SER A 8 -15.90 4.62 -46.98
N ARG A 9 -15.62 5.41 -45.93
CA ARG A 9 -14.44 5.22 -45.07
C ARG A 9 -14.69 4.00 -44.20
N LYS A 10 -13.92 2.91 -44.42
CA LYS A 10 -13.89 1.76 -43.50
C LYS A 10 -13.53 2.27 -42.09
N PRO A 11 -14.33 1.96 -41.06
CA PRO A 11 -13.97 2.30 -39.68
C PRO A 11 -12.73 1.50 -39.26
N LYS A 12 -11.75 2.18 -38.65
CA LYS A 12 -10.58 1.53 -38.05
C LYS A 12 -11.07 0.54 -36.97
N PRO A 13 -10.49 -0.66 -36.88
CA PRO A 13 -10.80 -1.58 -35.79
C PRO A 13 -10.43 -0.92 -34.46
N LYS A 14 -11.42 -0.83 -33.57
CA LYS A 14 -11.26 -0.34 -32.20
C LYS A 14 -10.31 -1.31 -31.49
N ASN A 15 -9.11 -0.83 -31.17
CA ASN A 15 -8.06 -1.58 -30.51
C ASN A 15 -8.63 -2.28 -29.27
N GLN A 16 -8.56 -3.62 -29.23
CA GLN A 16 -9.01 -4.45 -28.12
C GLN A 16 -8.00 -4.42 -26.95
N ASN A 17 -7.67 -3.22 -26.46
CA ASN A 17 -6.86 -3.05 -25.25
C ASN A 17 -7.49 -2.04 -24.28
N SER A 18 -8.83 -2.05 -24.20
CA SER A 18 -9.59 -1.27 -23.21
C SER A 18 -9.24 -1.61 -21.76
N HIS A 19 -8.63 -2.78 -21.52
CA HIS A 19 -8.14 -3.16 -20.20
C HIS A 19 -6.89 -2.37 -19.82
N VAL A 20 -5.93 -2.22 -20.75
CA VAL A 20 -4.67 -1.51 -20.48
C VAL A 20 -4.91 -0.01 -20.31
N ASP A 21 -5.77 0.57 -21.15
CA ASP A 21 -6.14 1.99 -21.03
C ASP A 21 -6.87 2.25 -19.69
N ALA A 22 -7.76 1.35 -19.26
CA ALA A 22 -8.40 1.44 -17.94
C ALA A 22 -7.41 1.29 -16.76
N PHE A 23 -6.30 0.55 -16.93
CA PHE A 23 -5.24 0.48 -15.92
C PHE A 23 -4.40 1.76 -15.88
N ILE A 24 -4.12 2.38 -17.03
CA ILE A 24 -3.35 3.62 -17.12
C ILE A 24 -4.17 4.80 -16.56
N ASP A 25 -5.45 4.92 -16.90
CA ASP A 25 -6.34 5.96 -16.38
C ASP A 25 -6.58 5.84 -14.86
N ARG A 26 -6.55 4.61 -14.32
CA ARG A 26 -6.65 4.35 -12.87
C ARG A 26 -5.37 4.73 -12.11
N GLY A 27 -4.23 4.82 -12.79
CA GLY A 27 -2.96 5.21 -12.17
C GLY A 27 -2.86 6.69 -11.83
N LEU A 28 -3.72 7.55 -12.39
CA LEU A 28 -3.56 9.01 -12.31
C LEU A 28 -4.82 9.80 -11.95
N SER A 29 -5.95 9.15 -11.65
CA SER A 29 -7.20 9.86 -11.37
C SER A 29 -7.86 9.42 -10.05
N GLN A 30 -7.82 10.35 -9.09
CA GLN A 30 -8.83 10.56 -8.04
C GLN A 30 -8.98 9.50 -6.95
N GLY A 31 -8.18 9.68 -5.88
CA GLY A 31 -8.76 9.62 -4.54
C GLY A 31 -9.46 10.95 -4.26
N THR A 32 -10.76 11.02 -4.51
CA THR A 32 -11.62 12.06 -3.93
C THR A 32 -11.47 12.02 -2.41
N GLU A 33 -11.01 13.12 -1.80
CA GLU A 33 -11.01 13.31 -0.35
C GLU A 33 -12.45 13.26 0.17
N LYS A 34 -12.90 12.07 0.55
CA LYS A 34 -13.90 11.97 1.61
C LYS A 34 -13.15 12.30 2.88
N LYS A 35 -13.47 13.43 3.52
CA LYS A 35 -13.21 13.65 4.95
C LYS A 35 -14.01 12.61 5.73
N THR A 36 -13.53 11.38 5.71
CA THR A 36 -13.83 10.41 6.75
C THR A 36 -13.14 10.99 7.98
N THR A 37 -13.89 11.29 9.05
CA THR A 37 -13.28 11.48 10.37
C THR A 37 -12.50 10.21 10.66
N ILE A 38 -11.19 10.31 10.50
CA ILE A 38 -10.26 9.23 10.78
C ILE A 38 -10.22 9.10 12.29
N ASP A 39 -10.71 7.96 12.77
CA ASP A 39 -10.46 7.56 14.14
C ASP A 39 -9.01 7.06 14.22
N LEU A 40 -8.14 7.90 14.79
CA LEU A 40 -6.71 7.62 14.91
C LEU A 40 -6.43 6.38 15.76
N ASP A 41 -7.37 6.00 16.64
CA ASP A 41 -7.19 4.86 17.55
C ASP A 41 -7.50 3.51 16.89
N THR A 42 -8.23 3.49 15.76
CA THR A 42 -8.61 2.24 15.08
C THR A 42 -7.99 2.07 13.69
N GLU A 43 -7.34 3.10 13.15
CA GLU A 43 -6.68 3.01 11.85
C GLU A 43 -5.31 2.32 11.93
N VAL A 44 -5.12 1.27 11.12
CA VAL A 44 -3.84 0.56 11.02
C VAL A 44 -2.95 1.24 9.97
N SER A 45 -1.89 1.91 10.43
CA SER A 45 -0.84 2.44 9.57
C SER A 45 0.28 1.41 9.34
N ARG A 46 0.76 1.31 8.08
CA ARG A 46 1.89 0.44 7.72
C ARG A 46 3.17 1.25 7.63
N VAL A 47 4.22 0.76 8.26
CA VAL A 47 5.56 1.38 8.23
C VAL A 47 6.58 0.47 7.57
N GLN A 48 7.51 1.05 6.81
CA GLN A 48 8.65 0.33 6.25
C GLN A 48 9.88 0.56 7.13
N LEU A 49 10.44 -0.52 7.67
CA LEU A 49 11.59 -0.48 8.58
C LEU A 49 12.87 -0.88 7.84
N ARG A 50 13.96 -0.14 8.05
CA ARG A 50 15.31 -0.49 7.58
C ARG A 50 16.17 -0.80 8.79
N LEU A 51 16.56 -2.05 8.93
CA LEU A 51 17.43 -2.53 10.00
C LEU A 51 18.70 -3.11 9.39
N THR A 52 19.81 -2.98 10.10
CA THR A 52 21.01 -3.75 9.75
C THR A 52 20.75 -5.23 9.99
N ARG A 53 21.44 -6.09 9.25
CA ARG A 53 21.32 -7.55 9.41
C ARG A 53 21.67 -8.00 10.83
N GLY A 54 22.67 -7.37 11.45
CA GLY A 54 23.05 -7.64 12.84
C GLY A 54 21.91 -7.34 13.81
N LYS A 55 21.26 -6.16 13.68
CA LYS A 55 20.15 -5.79 14.56
C LYS A 55 18.94 -6.72 14.38
N LEU A 56 18.64 -7.12 13.14
CA LEU A 56 17.58 -8.10 12.88
C LEU A 56 17.90 -9.47 13.52
N HIS A 57 19.17 -9.88 13.50
CA HIS A 57 19.60 -11.11 14.14
C HIS A 57 19.48 -11.08 15.67
N GLU A 58 19.83 -9.96 16.30
CA GLU A 58 19.63 -9.75 17.74
C GLU A 58 18.15 -9.90 18.13
N ILE A 59 17.24 -9.33 17.33
CA ILE A 59 15.78 -9.47 17.54
C ILE A 59 15.36 -10.95 17.44
N ASP A 60 15.85 -11.67 16.43
CA ASP A 60 15.54 -13.10 16.25
C ASP A 60 16.03 -13.95 17.43
N GLN A 61 17.22 -13.66 17.96
CA GLN A 61 17.73 -14.35 19.14
C GLN A 61 16.89 -14.07 20.38
N ALA A 62 16.51 -12.81 20.61
CA ALA A 62 15.64 -12.44 21.74
C ALA A 62 14.27 -13.14 21.65
N LEU A 63 13.70 -13.24 20.45
CA LEU A 63 12.45 -13.96 20.21
C LEU A 63 12.55 -15.46 20.52
N ASN A 64 13.67 -16.09 20.12
CA ASN A 64 13.88 -17.53 20.34
C ASN A 64 14.04 -17.90 21.82
N GLN A 65 14.47 -16.96 22.66
CA GLN A 65 14.63 -17.17 24.10
C GLN A 65 13.32 -17.02 24.88
N ARG A 66 12.25 -16.47 24.28
CA ARG A 66 10.97 -16.28 24.96
C ARG A 66 10.27 -17.61 25.21
N LYS A 67 9.64 -17.71 26.38
CA LYS A 67 8.78 -18.85 26.75
C LYS A 67 7.57 -18.98 25.82
N VAL A 68 6.99 -17.85 25.40
CA VAL A 68 5.89 -17.79 24.44
C VAL A 68 6.42 -17.17 23.15
N LYS A 69 6.25 -17.89 22.04
CA LYS A 69 6.65 -17.39 20.72
C LYS A 69 5.64 -16.36 20.23
N VAL A 70 6.14 -15.21 19.83
CA VAL A 70 5.38 -14.14 19.17
C VAL A 70 6.02 -13.82 17.83
N SER A 71 5.26 -13.21 16.91
CA SER A 71 5.82 -12.76 15.64
C SER A 71 6.73 -11.54 15.87
N ARG A 72 7.66 -11.29 14.93
CA ARG A 72 8.50 -10.07 14.94
C ARG A 72 7.65 -8.80 15.00
N HIS A 73 6.51 -8.78 14.31
CA HIS A 73 5.59 -7.65 14.30
C HIS A 73 5.07 -7.34 15.70
N VAL A 74 4.52 -8.35 16.39
CA VAL A 74 3.99 -8.19 17.75
C VAL A 74 5.10 -7.75 18.71
N TRP A 75 6.28 -8.36 18.61
CA TRP A 75 7.42 -7.99 19.44
C TRP A 75 7.86 -6.54 19.22
N LEU A 76 7.87 -6.07 17.97
CA LEU A 76 8.21 -4.67 17.67
C LEU A 76 7.16 -3.70 18.23
N LEU A 77 5.87 -4.05 18.15
CA LEU A 77 4.81 -3.23 18.75
C LEU A 77 4.94 -3.16 20.28
N GLU A 78 5.16 -4.29 20.94
CA GLU A 78 5.42 -4.33 22.39
C GLU A 78 6.61 -3.44 22.77
N ALA A 79 7.71 -3.54 22.03
CA ALA A 79 8.92 -2.75 22.30
C ALA A 79 8.71 -1.24 22.08
N ILE A 80 7.87 -0.85 21.10
CA ILE A 80 7.50 0.55 20.87
C ILE A 80 6.64 1.06 22.03
N GLU A 81 5.62 0.31 22.43
CA GLU A 81 4.72 0.68 23.54
C GLU A 81 5.51 0.86 24.84
N GLU A 82 6.35 -0.12 25.19
CA GLU A 82 7.21 -0.07 26.39
C GLU A 82 8.14 1.15 26.37
N LYS A 83 8.65 1.51 25.18
CA LYS A 83 9.53 2.67 25.03
C LYS A 83 8.76 3.98 25.18
N LEU A 84 7.56 4.08 24.59
CA LEU A 84 6.71 5.25 24.72
C LEU A 84 6.26 5.46 26.16
N GLU A 85 5.77 4.42 26.84
CA GLU A 85 5.35 4.47 28.25
C GLU A 85 6.47 4.98 29.16
N LYS A 86 7.71 4.51 28.94
CA LYS A 86 8.90 4.97 29.69
C LYS A 86 9.24 6.43 29.46
N GLU A 87 8.98 6.97 28.28
CA GLU A 87 9.30 8.36 27.94
C GLU A 87 8.18 9.34 28.31
N THR A 88 6.92 8.92 28.31
CA THR A 88 5.75 9.75 28.65
C THR A 88 5.40 9.75 30.13
N SER A 89 5.85 8.74 30.89
CA SER A 89 5.65 8.67 32.35
C SER A 89 6.66 9.49 33.16
N LEU A 90 7.54 10.26 32.50
CA LEU A 90 8.48 11.23 33.08
C LEU A 90 7.89 12.65 33.04
#